data_AF-A0A3D3M296-F1
#
_entry.id   AF-A0A3D3M296-F1
#
_cell.length_a   1.000
_cell.length_b   1.000
_cell.length_c   1.000
_cell.angle_alpha   90.00
_cell.angle_beta   90.00
_cell.angle_gamma   90.00
#
_symmetry.space_group_name_H-M   'P 1'
#
loop_
_entity.id
_entity.type
_entity.pdbx_description
1 polymer ?
#
loop_
_entity_poly.entity_id
_entity_poly.type
_entity_poly.pdbx_seq_one_letter_code
_entity_poly.pdbx_strand_id
1 'polypeptide(L)'
;ELGANDQLFLLMGWDAFCGLPGWHRWEELLKHCHILVLQRPDADVEPPDELRNLLAARSESDPTAMSGPAGNISFVWQTPLSVSATQIRQLLASGKSVRFLVPDAVLAYIETHGLYRA
;
A
#
# COMPACT_ATOMS: atom_id res chain seq x y z
N GLU A 1 -10.53 -1.61 -21.05
CA GLU A 1 -9.36 -0.70 -21.09
C GLU A 1 -9.73 0.58 -20.36
N LEU A 2 -8.77 1.27 -19.75
CA LEU A 2 -9.00 2.57 -19.11
C LEU A 2 -9.10 3.67 -20.19
N GLY A 3 -10.08 4.56 -20.06
CA GLY A 3 -10.21 5.74 -20.91
C GLY A 3 -9.13 6.77 -20.62
N ALA A 4 -8.86 7.67 -21.57
CA ALA A 4 -7.83 8.71 -21.44
C ALA A 4 -8.08 9.71 -20.28
N ASN A 5 -9.31 9.77 -19.77
CA ASN A 5 -9.70 10.64 -18.67
C ASN A 5 -9.95 9.88 -17.36
N ASP A 6 -9.74 8.55 -17.34
CA ASP A 6 -9.88 7.76 -16.12
C ASP A 6 -8.73 8.11 -15.17
N GLN A 7 -9.05 8.23 -13.89
CA GLN A 7 -8.07 8.46 -12.84
C GLN A 7 -7.64 7.13 -12.24
N LEU A 8 -6.35 6.85 -12.27
CA LEU A 8 -5.78 5.67 -11.65
C LEU A 8 -5.05 6.05 -10.36
N PHE A 9 -5.36 5.36 -9.27
CA PHE A 9 -4.71 5.56 -7.98
C PHE A 9 -3.94 4.30 -7.59
N LEU A 10 -2.61 4.43 -7.47
CA LEU A 10 -1.76 3.41 -6.89
C LEU A 10 -1.69 3.63 -5.37
N LEU A 11 -2.33 2.76 -4.60
CA LEU A 11 -2.30 2.79 -3.14
C LEU A 11 -1.11 1.97 -2.62
N MET A 12 -0.27 2.58 -1.78
CA MET A 12 0.88 1.90 -1.18
C MET A 12 1.22 2.43 0.21
N GLY A 13 1.88 1.61 1.03
CA GLY A 13 2.34 2.04 2.36
C GLY A 13 3.59 2.91 2.29
N TRP A 14 3.81 3.72 3.33
CA TRP A 14 4.99 4.57 3.48
C TRP A 14 6.32 3.83 3.27
N ASP A 15 6.48 2.62 3.81
CA ASP A 15 7.72 1.85 3.67
C ASP A 15 8.05 1.53 2.20
N ALA A 16 7.03 1.18 1.41
CA ALA A 16 7.18 0.91 -0.01
C ALA A 16 7.44 2.20 -0.80
N PHE A 17 6.83 3.31 -0.39
CA PHE A 17 7.05 4.62 -0.98
C PHE A 17 8.50 5.10 -0.76
N CYS A 18 9.07 4.95 0.43
CA CYS A 18 10.49 5.27 0.67
C CYS A 18 11.46 4.44 -0.19
N GLY A 19 11.07 3.21 -0.55
CA GLY A 19 11.81 2.35 -1.49
C GLY A 19 11.52 2.61 -2.96
N LEU A 20 10.64 3.57 -3.31
CA LEU A 20 10.19 3.82 -4.68
C LEU A 20 11.34 4.11 -5.65
N PRO A 21 12.40 4.87 -5.31
CA PRO A 21 13.52 5.09 -6.22
C PRO A 21 14.27 3.81 -6.64
N GLY A 22 14.13 2.72 -5.89
CA GLY A 22 14.68 1.41 -6.24
C GLY A 22 13.84 0.62 -7.25
N TRP A 23 12.65 1.11 -7.62
CA TRP A 23 11.78 0.41 -8.56
C TRP A 23 12.20 0.67 -10.00
N HIS A 24 11.96 -0.31 -10.86
CA HIS A 24 12.26 -0.18 -12.28
C HIS A 24 11.38 0.92 -12.91
N ARG A 25 12.03 1.95 -13.50
CA ARG A 25 11.38 3.11 -14.15
C ARG A 25 10.36 3.82 -13.24
N TRP A 26 10.69 3.94 -11.96
CA TRP A 26 9.79 4.49 -10.93
C TRP A 26 9.23 5.89 -11.25
N GLU A 27 10.01 6.75 -11.90
CA GLU A 27 9.58 8.10 -12.31
C GLU A 27 8.43 8.08 -13.32
N GLU A 28 8.26 6.99 -14.07
CA GLU A 28 7.20 6.85 -15.06
C GLU A 28 5.85 6.52 -14.45
N LEU A 29 5.80 6.05 -13.21
CA LEU A 29 4.55 5.71 -12.53
C LEU A 29 3.60 6.90 -12.49
N LEU A 30 4.12 8.10 -12.20
CA LEU A 30 3.35 9.34 -12.17
C LEU A 30 2.88 9.83 -13.54
N LYS A 31 3.37 9.25 -14.65
CA LYS A 31 2.81 9.51 -15.98
C LYS A 31 1.49 8.75 -16.21
N HIS A 32 1.22 7.74 -15.39
CA HIS A 32 0.13 6.78 -15.60
C HIS A 32 -0.85 6.69 -14.43
N CYS A 33 -0.47 7.16 -13.23
CA CYS A 33 -1.34 7.18 -12.07
C CYS A 33 -1.02 8.33 -11.11
N HIS A 34 -1.93 8.56 -10.17
CA HIS A 34 -1.65 9.22 -8.90
C HIS A 34 -1.15 8.17 -7.90
N ILE A 35 -0.31 8.59 -6.95
CA ILE A 35 0.16 7.74 -5.87
C ILE A 35 -0.51 8.18 -4.56
N LEU A 36 -1.24 7.25 -3.94
CA LEU A 36 -1.80 7.43 -2.60
C LEU A 36 -0.93 6.69 -1.60
N VAL A 37 -0.27 7.44 -0.73
CA VAL A 37 0.62 6.88 0.29
C VAL A 37 -0.13 6.78 1.61
N LEU A 38 -0.33 5.55 2.07
CA LEU A 38 -0.84 5.25 3.41
C LEU A 38 0.26 5.52 4.44
N GLN A 39 0.04 6.53 5.27
CA GLN A 39 0.92 6.82 6.40
C GLN A 39 0.68 5.82 7.52
N ARG A 40 1.77 5.43 8.18
CA ARG A 40 1.75 4.57 9.36
C ARG A 40 2.26 5.38 10.55
N PRO A 41 1.62 5.31 11.73
CA PRO A 41 2.09 6.02 12.93
C PRO A 41 3.52 5.62 13.35
N ASP A 42 3.90 4.37 13.07
CA ASP A 42 5.17 3.78 13.51
C ASP A 42 6.28 3.86 12.45
N ALA A 43 6.11 4.69 11.42
CA ALA A 43 7.05 4.79 10.33
C ALA A 43 8.15 5.82 10.63
N ASP A 44 9.29 5.35 11.15
CA ASP A 44 10.48 6.17 11.44
C ASP A 44 11.41 6.37 10.23
N VAL A 45 11.00 5.95 9.03
CA VAL A 45 11.85 6.02 7.83
C VAL A 45 11.70 7.39 7.18
N GLU A 46 12.76 8.20 7.21
CA GLU A 46 12.79 9.45 6.44
C GLU A 46 12.84 9.17 4.92
N PRO A 47 12.16 9.98 4.09
CA PRO A 47 12.24 9.81 2.66
C PRO A 47 13.62 10.23 2.14
N PRO A 48 14.20 9.47 1.19
CA PRO A 48 15.45 9.84 0.52
C PRO A 48 15.29 11.15 -0.26
N ASP A 49 16.41 11.82 -0.55
CA ASP A 49 16.43 13.17 -1.15
C ASP A 49 15.72 13.24 -2.51
N GLU A 50 15.79 12.17 -3.31
CA GLU A 50 15.09 12.06 -4.59
C GLU A 50 13.57 12.18 -4.42
N LEU A 51 13.02 11.58 -3.35
CA LEU A 51 11.61 11.70 -3.04
C LEU A 51 11.27 13.08 -2.47
N ARG A 52 12.17 13.74 -1.73
CA ARG A 52 11.92 15.11 -1.24
C ARG A 52 11.67 16.07 -2.40
N ASN A 53 12.48 15.99 -3.45
CA ASN A 53 12.30 16.79 -4.65
C ASN A 53 11.00 16.44 -5.39
N LEU A 54 10.69 15.15 -5.51
CA LEU A 54 9.45 14.72 -6.15
C LEU A 54 8.20 15.19 -5.39
N LEU A 55 8.22 15.07 -4.06
CA LEU A 55 7.15 15.52 -3.19
C LEU A 55 6.97 17.04 -3.30
N ALA A 56 8.05 17.81 -3.29
CA ALA A 56 7.98 19.26 -3.50
C ALA A 56 7.32 19.64 -4.83
N ALA A 57 7.50 18.82 -5.88
CA ALA A 57 6.95 19.09 -7.21
C ALA A 57 5.52 18.56 -7.42
N ARG A 58 5.12 17.47 -6.75
CA ARG A 58 3.93 16.67 -7.10
C ARG A 58 2.97 16.39 -5.94
N SER A 59 3.33 16.76 -4.72
CA SER A 59 2.49 16.49 -3.55
C SER A 59 1.24 17.38 -3.55
N GLU A 60 0.10 16.77 -3.32
CA GLU A 60 -1.17 17.43 -3.07
C GLU A 60 -1.65 17.11 -1.65
N SER A 61 -2.02 18.14 -0.90
CA SER A 61 -2.35 18.00 0.53
C SER A 61 -3.69 17.29 0.74
N ASP A 62 -4.62 17.49 -0.20
CA ASP A 62 -5.95 16.90 -0.17
C ASP A 62 -6.08 15.87 -1.30
N PRO A 63 -6.27 14.58 -0.99
CA PRO A 63 -6.48 13.55 -2.00
C PRO A 63 -7.63 13.87 -2.97
N THR A 64 -8.64 14.62 -2.53
CA THR A 64 -9.79 15.00 -3.34
C THR A 64 -9.49 16.15 -4.32
N ALA A 65 -8.40 16.88 -4.12
CA ALA A 65 -7.95 17.95 -5.00
C ALA A 65 -7.06 17.44 -6.16
N MET A 66 -6.67 16.16 -6.16
CA MET A 66 -5.93 15.57 -7.28
C MET A 66 -6.77 15.61 -8.56
N SER A 67 -6.18 16.12 -9.63
CA SER A 67 -6.87 16.39 -10.89
C SER A 67 -6.08 15.89 -12.09
N GLY A 68 -6.78 15.70 -13.21
CA GLY A 68 -6.23 14.99 -14.35
C GLY A 68 -6.20 13.48 -14.13
N PRO A 69 -5.67 12.70 -15.09
CA PRO A 69 -5.66 11.24 -15.02
C PRO A 69 -4.51 10.66 -14.17
N ALA A 70 -3.45 11.44 -13.93
CA ALA A 70 -2.23 11.00 -13.24
C ALA A 70 -1.35 12.18 -12.78
N GLY A 71 -0.35 11.89 -11.94
CA GLY A 71 0.78 12.78 -11.73
C GLY A 71 0.87 13.50 -10.39
N ASN A 72 -0.04 13.21 -9.47
CA ASN A 72 0.00 13.73 -8.09
C ASN A 72 0.35 12.63 -7.10
N ILE A 73 0.90 13.06 -5.95
CA ILE A 73 1.11 12.22 -4.78
C ILE A 73 0.27 12.80 -3.65
N SER A 74 -0.47 11.99 -2.91
CA SER A 74 -1.14 12.45 -1.69
C SER A 74 -1.01 11.43 -0.57
N PHE A 75 -1.17 11.90 0.66
CA PHE A 75 -1.02 11.11 1.86
C PHE A 75 -2.36 10.89 2.54
N VAL A 76 -2.64 9.65 2.91
CA VAL A 76 -3.86 9.28 3.62
C VAL A 76 -3.52 8.59 4.94
N TRP A 77 -4.27 8.95 5.97
CA TRP A 77 -4.17 8.33 7.29
C TRP A 77 -5.23 7.24 7.43
N GLN A 78 -4.80 6.09 7.92
CA GLN A 78 -5.69 5.00 8.29
C GLN A 78 -5.29 4.51 9.68
N THR A 79 -6.26 4.28 10.56
CA THR A 79 -6.02 3.54 11.80
C THR A 79 -5.79 2.07 11.45
N PRO A 80 -4.57 1.54 11.57
CA PRO A 80 -4.32 0.15 11.21
C PRO A 80 -4.97 -0.77 12.23
N LEU A 81 -5.59 -1.85 11.76
CA LEU A 81 -5.84 -3.00 12.61
C LEU A 81 -4.49 -3.69 12.85
N SER A 82 -4.12 -3.96 14.09
CA SER A 82 -2.85 -4.61 14.45
C SER A 82 -2.83 -6.09 14.04
N VAL A 83 -2.78 -6.34 12.73
CA VAL A 83 -2.78 -7.65 12.09
C VAL A 83 -1.72 -7.65 10.99
N SER A 84 -0.90 -8.70 10.94
CA SER A 84 0.09 -8.88 9.88
C SER A 84 0.04 -10.29 9.29
N ALA A 85 0.39 -10.42 8.01
CA ALA A 85 0.45 -11.72 7.33
C ALA A 85 1.48 -12.66 7.99
N THR A 86 2.60 -12.11 8.50
CA THR A 86 3.61 -12.89 9.23
C THR A 86 3.04 -13.52 10.49
N GLN A 87 2.33 -12.74 11.30
CA GLN A 87 1.66 -13.24 12.51
C GLN A 87 0.60 -14.30 12.17
N ILE A 88 -0.22 -14.08 11.14
CA ILE A 88 -1.24 -15.04 10.69
C ILE A 88 -0.59 -16.38 10.30
N ARG A 89 0.47 -16.37 9.50
CA ARG A 89 1.17 -17.60 9.09
C ARG A 89 1.78 -18.34 10.29
N GLN A 90 2.33 -17.63 11.26
CA GLN A 90 2.87 -18.25 12.49
C GLN A 90 1.77 -18.88 13.36
N LEU A 91 0.61 -18.24 13.49
CA LEU A 91 -0.54 -18.80 14.19
C LEU A 91 -1.03 -20.09 13.50
N LEU A 92 -1.19 -20.07 12.17
CA LEU A 92 -1.60 -21.24 11.40
C LEU A 92 -0.59 -22.40 11.51
N ALA A 93 0.71 -22.11 11.40
CA ALA A 93 1.76 -23.13 11.54
C ALA A 93 1.81 -23.74 12.95
N SER A 94 1.37 -23.01 13.98
CA SER A 94 1.24 -23.51 15.37
C SER A 94 -0.13 -24.13 15.69
N GLY A 95 -0.99 -24.33 14.68
CA GLY A 95 -2.33 -24.91 14.87
C GLY A 95 -3.32 -24.00 15.58
N LYS A 96 -3.01 -22.70 15.71
CA LYS A 96 -3.90 -21.71 16.34
C LYS A 96 -4.89 -21.14 15.33
N SER A 97 -6.10 -20.85 15.81
CA SER A 97 -7.13 -20.22 14.99
C SER A 97 -6.78 -18.77 14.66
N VAL A 98 -7.05 -18.36 13.41
CA VAL A 98 -6.95 -16.98 12.92
C VAL A 98 -8.32 -16.39 12.60
N ARG A 99 -9.40 -16.99 13.14
CA ARG A 99 -10.76 -16.44 13.03
C ARG A 99 -10.78 -14.99 13.53
N PHE A 100 -11.52 -14.14 12.82
CA PHE A 100 -11.60 -12.68 13.03
C PHE A 100 -10.34 -11.88 12.66
N LEU A 101 -9.22 -12.53 12.31
CA LEU A 101 -8.02 -11.85 11.77
C LEU A 101 -8.01 -11.82 10.24
N VAL A 102 -8.83 -12.66 9.60
CA VAL A 102 -9.06 -12.71 8.16
C VAL A 102 -10.56 -12.82 7.88
N PRO A 103 -11.04 -12.45 6.68
CA PRO A 103 -12.42 -12.71 6.29
C PRO A 103 -12.76 -14.20 6.36
N ASP A 104 -13.99 -14.54 6.76
CA ASP A 104 -14.42 -15.94 6.96
C ASP A 104 -14.25 -16.79 5.69
N ALA A 105 -14.49 -16.22 4.51
CA ALA A 105 -14.28 -16.90 3.24
C ALA A 105 -12.80 -17.25 2.98
N VAL A 106 -11.87 -16.40 3.42
CA VAL A 106 -10.42 -16.64 3.33
C VAL A 106 -9.99 -17.73 4.32
N LEU A 107 -10.55 -17.71 5.54
CA LEU A 107 -10.31 -18.77 6.52
C LEU A 107 -10.75 -20.14 5.98
N ALA A 108 -11.96 -20.24 5.44
CA ALA A 108 -12.47 -21.47 4.85
C ALA A 108 -11.57 -21.98 3.71
N TYR A 109 -11.06 -21.06 2.88
CA TYR A 109 -10.14 -21.40 1.80
C TYR A 109 -8.81 -21.97 2.34
N ILE A 110 -8.23 -21.32 3.35
CA ILE A 110 -6.99 -21.77 4.02
C ILE A 110 -7.17 -23.17 4.59
N GLU A 111 -8.29 -23.43 5.29
CA GLU A 111 -8.57 -24.72 5.92
C GLU A 111 -8.79 -25.83 4.89
N THR A 112 -9.53 -25.55 3.82
CA THR A 112 -9.84 -26.51 2.74
C THR A 112 -8.58 -26.97 2.01
N HIS A 113 -7.65 -26.06 1.76
CA HIS A 113 -6.42 -26.34 0.99
C HIS A 113 -5.21 -26.65 1.88
N GLY A 114 -5.38 -26.67 3.21
CA GLY A 114 -4.28 -26.95 4.14
C GLY A 114 -3.12 -25.96 4.08
N LEU A 115 -3.38 -24.70 3.72
CA LEU A 115 -2.32 -23.70 3.54
C LEU A 115 -1.67 -23.32 4.88
N TYR A 116 -0.35 -23.08 4.84
CA TYR A 116 0.46 -22.61 5.98
C TYR A 116 0.48 -23.53 7.21
N ARG A 117 0.12 -24.81 7.05
CA ARG A 117 0.31 -25.84 8.07
C ARG A 117 1.77 -26.30 8.10
N ALA A 118 2.22 -26.76 9.26
CA ALA A 118 3.51 -27.42 9.43
C ALA A 118 3.53 -28.83 8.82
#